data_AF-A0A973G2K4-F1
#
_entry.id   AF-A0A973G2K4-F1
#
_cell.length_a   1.000
_cell.length_b   1.000
_cell.length_c   1.000
_cell.angle_alpha   90.00
_cell.angle_beta   90.00
_cell.angle_gamma   90.00
#
_symmetry.space_group_name_H-M   'P 1'
#
loop_
_entity.id
_entity.type
_entity.pdbx_description
1 polymer ?
#
loop_
_entity_poly.entity_id
_entity_poly.type
_entity_poly.pdbx_seq_one_letter_code
_entity_poly.pdbx_strand_id
1 'polypeptide(L)' 'LGYDVVEMVLADQDSWDRYEAAKWLTMRRWLETNPDDEFAKDVRAKLTSEPERYAAYTREYLGWGVFALMRR' A
#
# COMPACT_ATOMS: atom_id res chain seq x y z
N LEU A 1 9.14 -26.77 -1.33
CA LEU A 1 8.63 -26.48 0.02
C LEU A 1 8.01 -27.71 0.69
N GLY A 2 7.26 -28.58 -0.01
CA GLY A 2 6.70 -29.78 0.62
C GLY A 2 5.51 -29.48 1.54
N TYR A 3 4.78 -28.41 1.22
CA TYR A 3 3.55 -28.02 1.91
C TYR A 3 2.38 -28.03 0.92
N ASP A 4 1.18 -28.21 1.45
CA ASP A 4 -0.09 -28.00 0.77
C ASP A 4 -0.67 -26.65 1.17
N VAL A 5 -1.20 -25.92 0.19
CA VAL A 5 -1.97 -24.69 0.45
C VAL A 5 -3.38 -25.13 0.83
N VAL A 6 -3.76 -24.90 2.09
CA VAL A 6 -5.03 -25.38 2.65
C VAL A 6 -6.06 -24.26 2.82
N GLU A 7 -5.63 -23.00 2.78
CA GLU A 7 -6.51 -21.83 2.70
C GLU A 7 -5.76 -20.61 2.11
N MET A 8 -6.51 -19.64 1.58
CA MET A 8 -6.02 -18.33 1.19
C MET A 8 -7.06 -17.21 1.36
N VAL A 9 -6.59 -16.05 1.83
CA VAL A 9 -7.37 -14.80 1.81
C VAL A 9 -6.61 -13.80 0.96
N LEU A 10 -7.23 -13.37 -0.14
CA LEU A 10 -6.61 -12.50 -1.13
C LEU A 10 -7.11 -11.06 -0.96
N ALA A 11 -6.20 -10.11 -1.15
CA ALA A 11 -6.55 -8.72 -1.31
C ALA A 11 -7.25 -8.52 -2.65
N ASP A 12 -8.37 -7.82 -2.63
CA ASP A 12 -8.97 -7.19 -3.81
C ASP A 12 -8.46 -5.76 -3.98
N GLN A 13 -8.92 -5.09 -5.03
CA GLN A 13 -8.54 -3.71 -5.30
C GLN A 13 -8.99 -2.75 -4.19
N ASP A 14 -10.18 -2.96 -3.60
CA ASP A 14 -10.69 -2.11 -2.53
C ASP A 14 -9.84 -2.19 -1.25
N SER A 15 -9.34 -3.39 -0.92
CA SER A 15 -8.43 -3.59 0.21
C SER A 15 -7.06 -2.95 -0.04
N TRP A 16 -6.58 -2.95 -1.29
CA TRP A 16 -5.41 -2.17 -1.72
C TRP A 16 -5.65 -0.67 -1.68
N ASP A 17 -6.81 -0.20 -2.16
CA ASP A 17 -7.23 1.21 -2.15
C ASP A 17 -7.21 1.71 -0.69
N ARG A 18 -7.78 0.93 0.23
CA ARG A 18 -7.77 1.24 1.66
C ARG A 18 -6.37 1.33 2.25
N TYR A 19 -5.46 0.44 1.85
CA TYR A 19 -4.08 0.45 2.34
C TYR A 19 -3.28 1.64 1.82
N GLU A 20 -3.33 1.94 0.52
CA GLU A 20 -2.54 3.02 -0.07
C GLU A 20 -3.15 4.40 0.20
N ALA A 21 -4.46 4.58 0.02
CA ALA A 21 -5.09 5.89 0.17
C ALA A 21 -5.05 6.43 1.61
N ALA A 22 -5.06 5.54 2.61
CA ALA A 22 -4.91 5.93 4.01
C ALA A 22 -3.55 6.62 4.28
N LYS A 23 -2.49 6.23 3.57
CA LYS A 23 -1.17 6.86 3.68
C LYS A 23 -1.22 8.29 3.16
N TRP A 24 -1.95 8.57 2.08
CA TRP A 24 -2.02 9.91 1.49
C TRP A 24 -2.68 10.92 2.43
N LEU A 25 -3.79 10.55 3.08
CA LEU A 25 -4.41 11.41 4.08
C LEU A 25 -3.47 11.67 5.27
N THR A 26 -2.75 10.63 5.70
CA THR A 26 -1.77 10.74 6.78
C THR A 26 -0.63 11.69 6.41
N MET A 27 -0.05 11.54 5.21
CA MET A 27 1.01 12.42 4.70
C MET A 27 0.54 13.87 4.59
N ARG A 28 -0.68 14.10 4.09
CA ARG A 28 -1.25 15.45 3.97
C ARG A 28 -1.33 16.15 5.33
N ARG A 29 -1.91 15.48 6.33
CA ARG A 29 -2.03 16.03 7.69
C ARG A 29 -0.67 16.22 8.36
N TRP A 30 0.25 15.28 8.15
CA TRP A 30 1.60 15.40 8.69
C TRP A 30 2.36 16.59 8.11
N LEU A 31 2.21 16.89 6.82
CA LEU A 31 2.80 18.08 6.19
C LEU A 31 2.23 19.40 6.72
N GLU A 32 0.98 19.42 7.20
CA GLU A 32 0.37 20.61 7.81
C GLU A 32 1.02 20.94 9.16
N THR A 33 1.42 19.91 9.92
CA THR A 33 2.02 20.09 11.26
C THR A 33 3.54 20.10 11.27
N ASN A 34 4.20 19.68 10.18
CA ASN A 34 5.66 19.55 10.09
C ASN A 34 6.22 20.21 8.81
N PRO A 35 6.02 21.52 8.60
CA PRO A 35 6.43 22.19 7.36
C PRO A 35 7.96 22.33 7.20
N ASP A 36 8.70 22.43 8.31
CA ASP A 36 10.15 22.65 8.34
C ASP A 36 10.96 21.37 8.61
N ASP A 37 10.27 20.23 8.72
CA ASP A 37 10.92 18.93 8.89
C ASP A 37 11.77 18.59 7.66
N GLU A 38 12.91 17.93 7.87
CA GLU A 38 13.84 17.58 6.81
C GLU A 38 13.20 16.74 5.70
N PHE A 39 12.19 15.93 6.03
CA PHE A 39 11.47 15.07 5.09
C PHE A 39 10.26 15.75 4.43
N ALA A 40 9.91 16.98 4.79
CA ALA A 40 8.71 17.65 4.27
C ALA A 40 8.69 17.74 2.73
N LYS A 41 9.85 17.94 2.10
CA LYS A 41 9.98 17.95 0.64
C LYS A 41 9.72 16.58 0.02
N ASP A 42 10.29 15.53 0.60
CA ASP A 42 10.15 14.16 0.09
C ASP A 42 8.73 13.62 0.27
N VAL A 43 8.13 13.87 1.43
CA VAL A 43 6.74 13.49 1.70
C VAL A 43 5.78 14.22 0.75
N ARG A 44 6.03 15.49 0.43
CA ARG A 44 5.24 16.24 -0.55
C ARG A 44 5.39 15.70 -1.97
N ALA A 45 6.62 15.39 -2.38
CA ALA A 45 6.89 14.79 -3.69
C ALA A 45 6.16 13.44 -3.82
N LYS A 46 6.25 12.60 -2.77
CA LYS A 46 5.56 11.31 -2.70
C LYS A 46 4.03 11.46 -2.73
N LEU A 47 3.46 12.35 -1.92
CA LEU A 47 2.02 12.60 -1.92
C LEU A 47 1.51 13.05 -3.30
N THR A 48 2.32 13.76 -4.07
CA THR A 48 1.98 14.23 -5.42
C THR A 48 1.93 13.09 -6.44
N SER A 49 2.89 12.15 -6.40
CA SER A 49 3.05 11.13 -7.45
C SER A 49 2.41 9.78 -7.12
N GLU A 50 2.24 9.44 -5.84
CA GLU A 50 1.78 8.12 -5.43
C GLU A 50 0.36 7.76 -5.91
N PRO A 51 -0.65 8.66 -5.94
CA PRO A 51 -1.98 8.30 -6.41
C PRO A 51 -1.99 7.85 -7.88
N GLU A 52 -1.29 8.58 -8.76
CA GLU A 52 -1.17 8.21 -10.18
C GLU A 52 -0.38 6.92 -10.35
N ARG A 53 0.76 6.80 -9.66
CA ARG A 53 1.59 5.58 -9.68
C ARG A 53 0.80 4.35 -9.20
N TYR A 54 0.00 4.51 -8.15
CA TYR A 54 -0.84 3.45 -7.62
C TYR A 54 -1.90 3.01 -8.64
N ALA A 55 -2.65 3.96 -9.20
CA ALA A 55 -3.70 3.68 -10.18
C ALA A 55 -3.15 3.10 -11.49
N ALA A 56 -2.00 3.57 -11.96
CA ALA A 56 -1.40 3.13 -13.20
C ALA A 56 -0.74 1.74 -13.11
N TYR A 57 -0.25 1.35 -11.91
CA TYR A 57 0.57 0.17 -11.76
C TYR A 57 0.09 -0.78 -10.66
N THR A 58 0.09 -0.34 -9.41
CA THR A 58 -0.12 -1.24 -8.27
C THR A 58 -1.54 -1.80 -8.24
N ARG A 59 -2.54 -0.96 -8.49
CA ARG A 59 -3.96 -1.33 -8.40
C ARG A 59 -4.34 -2.46 -9.36
N GLU A 60 -3.77 -2.44 -10.56
CA GLU A 60 -4.13 -3.39 -11.62
C GLU A 60 -3.21 -4.60 -11.72
N TYR A 61 -1.94 -4.46 -11.33
CA TYR A 61 -0.94 -5.49 -11.60
C TYR A 61 -0.36 -6.17 -10.37
N LEU A 62 -0.58 -5.66 -9.15
CA LEU A 62 0.01 -6.24 -7.94
C LEU A 62 -1.04 -6.89 -7.03
N GLY A 63 -1.05 -8.22 -7.01
CA GLY A 63 -1.84 -9.01 -6.06
C GLY A 63 -1.15 -9.13 -4.69
N TRP A 64 -1.94 -9.35 -3.65
CA TRP A 64 -1.45 -9.74 -2.32
C TRP A 64 -2.39 -10.76 -1.69
N GLY A 65 -1.88 -11.62 -0.82
CA GLY A 65 -2.70 -12.56 -0.08
C GLY A 65 -1.93 -13.27 1.03
N VAL A 66 -2.69 -13.80 1.98
CA VAL A 66 -2.20 -14.71 3.01
C VAL A 66 -2.51 -16.13 2.58
N PHE A 67 -1.52 -17.02 2.65
CA PHE A 67 -1.65 -18.43 2.28
C PHE A 67 -1.35 -19.30 3.50
N ALA A 68 -2.30 -20.13 3.91
CA ALA A 68 -2.14 -21.09 4.99
C ALA A 68 -1.55 -22.39 4.45
N LEU A 69 -0.47 -22.87 5.09
CA LEU A 69 0.31 -24.02 4.61
C LEU A 69 0.31 -25.15 5.64
N MET A 70 0.12 -26.39 5.18
CA MET A 70 0.32 -27.61 5.98
C MET A 70 1.46 -28.44 5.40
N ARG A 71 2.38 -28.92 6.24
CA ARG A 71 3.50 -29.75 5.78
C ARG A 71 2.94 -31.12 5.34
N ARG A 72 3.43 -31.61 4.21
CA ARG A 72 3.13 -32.97 3.72
C ARG A 72 3.81 -34.04 4.57
#